data_AF-A0A9P7CI09-F1
#
_entry.id   AF-A0A9P7CI09-F1
#
_cell.length_a   1.000
_cell.length_b   1.000
_cell.length_c   1.000
_cell.angle_alpha   90.00
_cell.angle_beta   90.00
_cell.angle_gamma   90.00
#
_symmetry.space_group_name_H-M   'P 1'
#
loop_
_entity.id
_entity.type
_entity.pdbx_description
1 polymer ?
#
loop_
_entity_poly.entity_id
_entity_poly.type
_entity_poly.pdbx_seq_one_letter_code
_entity_poly.pdbx_strand_id
1 'polypeptide(L)'
;MPRHVQADFPCKVWKKDLNESSTLTVPTMVGEFSVATNDCGKYLNGVGLGARYDGTLEDIVTQPVCPNCSCQGIDNWTNFSPEYKRFLLEFMEKQMDAYESGIGWFYWTYKTEDHVNPHWDYLLAWEQGYAPKDVNVRQHTCTATVTK
;
A
#
# COMPACT_ATOMS: atom_id res chain seq x y z
N MET A 1 10.20 0.19 -8.99
CA MET A 1 10.95 -0.13 -7.74
C MET A 1 10.71 -1.59 -7.37
N PRO A 2 11.71 -2.38 -6.94
CA PRO A 2 11.49 -3.75 -6.48
C PRO A 2 10.58 -3.83 -5.25
N ARG A 3 9.77 -4.89 -5.13
CA ARG A 3 8.77 -5.06 -4.05
C ARG A 3 9.38 -5.00 -2.64
N HIS A 4 10.51 -5.65 -2.40
CA HIS A 4 11.16 -5.60 -1.07
C HIS A 4 11.59 -4.17 -0.69
N VAL A 5 11.98 -3.33 -1.66
CA VAL A 5 12.33 -1.93 -1.40
C VAL A 5 11.07 -1.13 -1.06
N GLN A 6 9.96 -1.38 -1.76
CA GLN A 6 8.66 -0.76 -1.46
C GLN A 6 8.19 -1.15 -0.04
N ALA A 7 8.26 -2.44 0.31
CA ALA A 7 7.86 -2.95 1.61
C ALA A 7 8.66 -2.32 2.76
N ASP A 8 9.96 -2.07 2.55
CA ASP A 8 10.85 -1.45 3.54
C ASP A 8 10.71 0.07 3.65
N PHE A 9 10.14 0.73 2.65
CA PHE A 9 10.08 2.19 2.58
C PHE A 9 9.40 2.85 3.80
N PRO A 10 8.24 2.35 4.31
CA PRO A 10 7.60 2.89 5.51
C PRO A 10 8.54 2.93 6.72
N CYS A 11 9.29 1.85 6.91
CA CYS A 11 10.21 1.71 8.04
C CYS A 11 11.43 2.61 7.94
N LYS A 12 11.96 2.83 6.72
CA LYS A 12 13.18 3.61 6.50
C LYS A 12 12.94 5.10 6.46
N VAL A 13 11.77 5.52 5.98
CA VAL A 13 11.46 6.93 5.73
C VAL A 13 10.34 7.41 6.65
N TRP A 14 9.12 6.90 6.46
CA TRP A 14 7.94 7.43 7.15
C TRP A 14 7.97 7.27 8.67
N LYS A 15 8.51 6.17 9.20
CA LYS A 15 8.61 5.95 10.65
C LYS A 15 9.40 7.06 11.35
N LYS A 16 10.47 7.54 10.71
CA LYS A 16 11.30 8.65 11.22
C LYS A 16 10.50 9.95 11.20
N ASP A 17 9.94 10.29 10.04
CA ASP A 17 9.20 11.56 9.85
C ASP A 17 8.00 11.66 10.81
N LEU A 18 7.27 10.57 11.01
CA LEU A 18 6.12 10.51 11.93
C LEU A 18 6.53 10.62 13.41
N ASN A 19 7.65 9.99 13.78
CA ASN A 19 8.19 10.11 15.13
C ASN A 19 8.67 11.55 15.40
N GLU A 20 9.39 12.16 14.46
CA GLU A 20 9.83 13.56 14.57
C GLU A 20 8.64 14.51 14.66
N SER A 21 7.62 14.36 13.80
CA SER A 21 6.39 15.16 13.86
C SER A 21 5.67 15.02 15.21
N SER A 22 5.51 13.78 15.68
CA SER A 22 4.78 13.48 16.92
C SER A 22 5.49 13.94 18.19
N THR A 23 6.82 13.92 18.19
CA THR A 23 7.63 14.28 19.36
C THR A 23 7.97 15.77 19.42
N LEU A 24 8.18 16.42 18.27
CA LEU A 24 8.66 17.80 18.20
C LEU A 24 7.54 18.83 17.95
N THR A 25 6.41 18.43 17.36
CA THR A 25 5.37 19.37 16.93
C THR A 25 4.03 19.09 17.60
N VAL A 26 3.37 17.99 17.23
CA VAL A 26 2.02 17.64 17.69
C VAL A 26 1.79 16.15 17.50
N PRO A 27 1.06 15.46 18.39
CA PRO A 27 0.64 14.09 18.17
C PRO A 27 0.05 13.90 16.76
N THR A 28 0.69 13.05 15.96
CA THR A 28 0.38 12.90 14.53
C THR A 28 -0.19 11.50 14.26
N MET A 29 -1.26 11.44 13.48
CA MET A 29 -1.89 10.19 13.04
C MET A 29 -1.86 10.11 11.50
N VAL A 30 -1.68 8.92 10.95
CA VAL A 30 -1.87 8.68 9.51
C VAL A 30 -3.35 8.44 9.24
N GLY A 31 -4.05 9.48 8.80
CA GLY A 31 -5.50 9.42 8.57
C GLY A 31 -5.93 8.52 7.41
N GLU A 32 -5.05 8.27 6.44
CA GLU A 32 -5.35 7.47 5.25
C GLU A 32 -4.09 6.76 4.75
N PHE A 33 -4.20 5.48 4.43
CA PHE A 33 -3.20 4.70 3.67
C PHE A 33 -3.85 3.47 3.04
N SER A 34 -3.16 2.83 2.10
CA SER A 34 -3.58 1.57 1.48
C SER A 34 -2.38 0.69 1.13
N VAL A 35 -2.58 -0.44 0.45
CA VAL A 35 -1.49 -1.27 -0.10
C VAL A 35 -1.22 -1.01 -1.58
N ALA A 36 -1.84 0.02 -2.16
CA ALA A 36 -1.62 0.39 -3.54
C ALA A 36 -0.19 0.92 -3.75
N THR A 37 0.52 0.35 -4.73
CA THR A 37 1.89 0.75 -5.10
C THR A 37 1.98 1.31 -6.52
N ASN A 38 0.82 1.52 -7.12
CA ASN A 38 0.57 2.11 -8.42
C ASN A 38 -0.80 2.80 -8.36
N ASP A 39 -1.14 3.52 -9.43
CA ASP A 39 -2.42 4.22 -9.55
C ASP A 39 -3.35 3.59 -10.60
N CYS A 40 -3.30 2.26 -10.77
CA CYS A 40 -4.09 1.52 -11.76
C CYS A 40 -5.56 1.30 -11.38
N GLY A 41 -5.92 1.58 -10.13
CA GLY A 41 -7.27 1.37 -9.64
C GLY A 41 -8.31 2.03 -10.53
N LYS A 42 -9.41 1.33 -10.80
CA LYS A 42 -10.49 1.81 -11.66
C LYS A 42 -10.99 3.18 -11.18
N TYR A 43 -10.86 4.17 -12.06
CA TYR A 43 -11.22 5.58 -11.83
C TYR A 43 -10.54 6.24 -10.64
N LEU A 44 -9.42 5.71 -10.16
CA LEU A 44 -8.67 6.26 -9.03
C LEU A 44 -8.24 7.72 -9.30
N ASN A 45 -7.80 8.01 -10.52
CA ASN A 45 -7.43 9.37 -10.93
C ASN A 45 -8.62 10.21 -11.41
N GLY A 46 -9.80 9.62 -11.57
CA GLY A 46 -11.02 10.26 -12.10
C GLY A 46 -11.66 9.47 -13.24
N VAL A 47 -12.95 9.72 -13.48
CA VAL A 47 -13.70 9.07 -14.56
C VAL A 47 -13.19 9.55 -15.92
N GLY A 48 -12.90 8.60 -16.81
CA GLY A 48 -12.37 8.89 -18.15
C GLY A 48 -10.87 9.20 -18.18
N LEU A 49 -10.19 9.14 -17.03
CA LEU A 49 -8.75 9.36 -16.92
C LEU A 49 -7.98 8.03 -16.79
N GLY A 50 -6.75 8.02 -17.30
CA GLY A 50 -5.84 6.88 -17.18
C GLY A 50 -5.02 6.86 -15.89
N ALA A 51 -3.89 6.14 -15.93
CA ALA A 51 -2.95 5.98 -14.83
C ALA A 51 -1.56 6.51 -15.19
N ARG A 52 -0.84 7.03 -14.18
CA ARG A 52 0.58 7.39 -14.35
C ARG A 52 1.42 6.14 -14.55
N TYR A 53 1.09 5.06 -13.86
CA TYR A 53 1.86 3.83 -13.84
C TYR A 53 2.17 3.27 -15.23
N ASP A 54 1.15 3.21 -16.10
CA ASP A 54 1.26 2.71 -17.47
C ASP A 54 1.29 3.81 -18.54
N GLY A 55 1.37 5.08 -18.12
CA GLY A 55 1.52 6.23 -19.02
C GLY A 55 0.24 6.66 -19.72
N THR A 56 -0.94 6.19 -19.29
CA THR A 56 -2.23 6.50 -19.92
C THR A 56 -2.92 7.74 -19.34
N LEU A 57 -2.40 8.36 -18.28
CA LEU A 57 -2.88 9.64 -17.76
C LEU A 57 -2.34 10.79 -18.63
N GLU A 58 -3.07 11.08 -19.72
CA GLU A 58 -2.78 12.14 -20.69
C GLU A 58 -2.62 13.52 -20.01
N ASP A 59 -1.91 14.45 -20.68
CA ASP A 59 -1.52 15.79 -20.20
C ASP A 59 -0.62 15.85 -18.94
N ILE A 60 -0.46 14.75 -18.20
CA ILE A 60 0.39 14.64 -17.01
C ILE A 60 1.65 13.83 -17.28
N VAL A 61 1.52 12.70 -17.99
CA VAL A 61 2.64 11.83 -18.36
C VAL A 61 2.56 11.42 -19.83
N THR A 62 3.71 11.09 -20.42
CA THR A 62 3.80 10.65 -21.83
C THR A 62 4.36 9.25 -21.99
N GLN A 63 4.81 8.62 -20.91
CA GLN A 63 5.45 7.29 -20.90
C GLN A 63 5.16 6.58 -19.56
N PRO A 64 5.13 5.23 -19.54
CA PRO A 64 4.98 4.47 -18.32
C PRO A 64 6.16 4.67 -17.36
N VAL A 65 5.94 4.41 -16.07
CA VAL A 65 6.97 4.55 -15.01
C VAL A 65 8.12 3.56 -15.19
N CYS A 66 7.90 2.47 -15.92
CA CYS A 66 8.94 1.52 -16.31
C CYS A 66 8.59 0.81 -17.62
N PRO A 67 9.57 0.20 -18.33
CA PRO A 67 9.34 -0.39 -19.65
C PRO A 67 8.22 -1.44 -19.72
N ASN A 68 7.96 -2.15 -18.61
CA ASN A 68 6.96 -3.23 -18.54
C ASN A 68 5.82 -2.91 -17.56
N CYS A 69 5.65 -1.64 -17.19
CA CYS A 69 4.58 -1.21 -16.29
C CYS A 69 3.27 -1.11 -17.08
N SER A 70 2.28 -1.94 -16.72
CA SER A 70 0.95 -1.96 -17.34
C SER A 70 -0.11 -2.16 -16.26
N CYS A 71 -1.25 -1.47 -16.38
CA CYS A 71 -2.39 -1.67 -15.49
C CYS A 71 -3.23 -2.91 -15.84
N GLN A 72 -2.95 -3.57 -16.96
CA GLN A 72 -3.70 -4.74 -17.40
C GLN A 72 -3.58 -5.89 -16.38
N GLY A 73 -4.71 -6.25 -15.78
CA GLY A 73 -4.82 -7.38 -14.84
C GLY A 73 -4.25 -7.12 -13.44
N ILE A 74 -3.75 -5.91 -13.15
CA ILE A 74 -3.19 -5.56 -11.83
C ILE A 74 -4.25 -5.67 -10.72
N ASP A 75 -5.50 -5.32 -11.00
CA ASP A 75 -6.59 -5.38 -10.01
C ASP A 75 -7.37 -6.71 -10.04
N ASN A 76 -6.86 -7.73 -10.75
CA ASN A 76 -7.50 -9.05 -10.77
C ASN A 76 -7.10 -9.86 -9.52
N TRP A 77 -7.75 -9.56 -8.40
CA TRP A 77 -7.45 -10.14 -7.09
C TRP A 77 -7.59 -11.66 -7.02
N THR A 78 -8.46 -12.27 -7.84
CA THR A 78 -8.62 -13.74 -7.89
C THR A 78 -7.36 -14.43 -8.41
N ASN A 79 -6.53 -13.69 -9.14
CA ASN A 79 -5.29 -14.18 -9.72
C ASN A 79 -4.03 -13.71 -8.95
N PHE A 80 -4.19 -13.10 -7.78
CA PHE A 80 -3.04 -12.72 -6.96
C PHE A 80 -2.26 -13.94 -6.51
N SER A 81 -1.00 -14.01 -6.92
CA SER A 81 -0.10 -15.09 -6.53
C SER A 81 0.16 -15.06 -5.01
N PRO A 82 0.46 -16.22 -4.38
CA PRO A 82 0.83 -16.26 -2.97
C PRO A 82 1.97 -15.30 -2.61
N GLU A 83 2.97 -15.16 -3.49
CA GLU A 83 4.10 -14.26 -3.30
C GLU A 83 3.68 -12.79 -3.33
N TYR A 84 2.69 -12.45 -4.18
CA TYR A 84 2.16 -11.10 -4.22
C TYR A 84 1.33 -10.77 -2.99
N LYS A 85 0.46 -11.69 -2.56
CA LYS A 85 -0.29 -11.54 -1.30
C LYS A 85 0.64 -11.38 -0.10
N ARG A 86 1.72 -12.17 -0.03
CA ARG A 86 2.76 -12.03 1.01
C ARG A 86 3.42 -10.65 0.97
N PHE A 87 3.75 -10.14 -0.21
CA PHE A 87 4.28 -8.79 -0.34
C PHE A 87 3.30 -7.72 0.17
N LEU A 88 2.02 -7.80 -0.19
CA LEU A 88 1.01 -6.86 0.26
C LEU A 88 0.82 -6.92 1.79
N LEU A 89 0.82 -8.13 2.37
CA LEU A 89 0.80 -8.33 3.82
C LEU A 89 2.01 -7.68 4.50
N GLU A 90 3.23 -7.99 4.02
CA GLU A 90 4.46 -7.41 4.55
C GLU A 90 4.45 -5.89 4.46
N PHE A 91 4.01 -5.34 3.33
CA PHE A 91 3.91 -3.89 3.14
C PHE A 91 2.88 -3.27 4.08
N MET A 92 1.71 -3.88 4.27
CA MET A 92 0.69 -3.41 5.21
C MET A 92 1.19 -3.43 6.64
N GLU A 93 1.79 -4.53 7.11
CA GLU A 93 2.29 -4.66 8.48
C GLU A 93 3.42 -3.67 8.76
N LYS A 94 4.33 -3.46 7.81
CA LYS A 94 5.41 -2.45 7.93
C LYS A 94 4.88 -1.01 7.90
N GLN A 95 3.82 -0.74 7.13
CA GLN A 95 3.11 0.54 7.20
C GLN A 95 2.53 0.74 8.61
N MET A 96 1.76 -0.22 9.13
CA MET A 96 1.19 -0.15 10.48
C MET A 96 2.25 0.06 11.57
N ASP A 97 3.35 -0.70 11.53
CA ASP A 97 4.45 -0.56 12.50
C ASP A 97 5.23 0.76 12.37
N ALA A 98 5.29 1.33 11.17
CA ALA A 98 5.82 2.67 10.97
C ALA A 98 4.88 3.74 11.52
N TYR A 99 3.57 3.59 11.31
CA TYR A 99 2.57 4.60 11.65
C TYR A 99 2.27 4.65 13.15
N GLU A 100 2.48 3.55 13.86
CA GLU A 100 2.43 3.47 15.33
C GLU A 100 3.65 4.06 16.04
N SER A 101 4.64 4.62 15.30
CA SER A 101 5.58 5.57 15.91
C SER A 101 4.95 6.95 16.18
N GLY A 102 3.83 7.25 15.51
CA GLY A 102 2.92 8.33 15.88
C GLY A 102 1.77 7.81 16.74
N ILE A 103 0.56 8.36 16.54
CA ILE A 103 -0.66 7.89 17.22
C ILE A 103 -1.16 6.56 16.65
N GLY A 104 -0.94 6.33 15.35
CA GLY A 104 -1.49 5.19 14.63
C GLY A 104 -2.02 5.57 13.26
N TRP A 105 -3.02 4.83 12.79
CA TRP A 105 -3.43 4.84 11.38
C TRP A 105 -4.92 4.58 11.18
N PHE A 106 -5.43 4.97 10.01
CA PHE A 106 -6.76 4.61 9.54
C PHE A 106 -6.68 4.20 8.06
N TYR A 107 -7.16 3.00 7.74
CA TYR A 107 -7.02 2.42 6.40
C TYR A 107 -8.04 3.05 5.44
N TRP A 108 -7.56 3.52 4.29
CA TRP A 108 -8.40 3.95 3.18
C TRP A 108 -8.52 2.79 2.17
N THR A 109 -9.64 2.09 2.10
CA THR A 109 -10.90 2.25 2.84
C THR A 109 -11.37 0.89 3.36
N TYR A 110 -12.47 0.87 4.12
CA TYR A 110 -13.03 -0.38 4.63
C TYR A 110 -13.42 -1.37 3.51
N LYS A 111 -14.04 -0.87 2.44
CA LYS A 111 -14.46 -1.68 1.28
C LYS A 111 -14.56 -0.86 0.01
N THR A 112 -14.47 -1.53 -1.13
CA THR A 112 -14.79 -0.98 -2.46
C THR A 112 -15.98 -1.72 -3.05
N GLU A 113 -16.67 -1.12 -4.03
CA GLU A 113 -17.77 -1.80 -4.73
C GLU A 113 -17.24 -3.01 -5.50
N ASP A 114 -17.89 -4.17 -5.34
CA ASP A 114 -17.55 -5.44 -6.01
C ASP A 114 -16.05 -5.81 -6.02
N HIS A 115 -15.29 -5.30 -5.04
CA HIS A 115 -13.83 -5.43 -4.97
C HIS A 115 -13.08 -4.97 -6.23
N VAL A 116 -13.62 -3.99 -6.96
CA VAL A 116 -13.01 -3.48 -8.21
C VAL A 116 -11.67 -2.77 -7.99
N ASN A 117 -11.36 -2.41 -6.75
CA ASN A 117 -10.13 -1.72 -6.35
C ASN A 117 -9.47 -2.46 -5.17
N PRO A 118 -8.93 -3.69 -5.38
CA PRO A 118 -8.52 -4.60 -4.30
C PRO A 118 -7.36 -4.09 -3.44
N HIS A 119 -6.54 -3.17 -3.97
CA HIS A 119 -5.46 -2.52 -3.24
C HIS A 119 -5.96 -1.47 -2.23
N TRP A 120 -7.20 -1.01 -2.39
CA TRP A 120 -7.88 -0.01 -1.56
C TRP A 120 -8.98 -0.63 -0.69
N ASP A 121 -9.15 -1.96 -0.73
CA ASP A 121 -10.25 -2.70 -0.07
C ASP A 121 -9.73 -3.49 1.13
N TYR A 122 -9.87 -2.93 2.34
CA TYR A 122 -9.41 -3.59 3.57
C TYR A 122 -10.15 -4.90 3.84
N LEU A 123 -11.46 -4.94 3.63
CA LEU A 123 -12.27 -6.13 3.86
C LEU A 123 -11.79 -7.29 2.97
N LEU A 124 -11.56 -7.04 1.68
CA LEU A 124 -11.01 -8.05 0.77
C LEU A 124 -9.61 -8.48 1.22
N ALA A 125 -8.75 -7.54 1.60
CA ALA A 125 -7.41 -7.83 2.08
C ALA A 125 -7.41 -8.77 3.29
N TRP A 126 -8.30 -8.49 4.24
CA TRP A 126 -8.51 -9.33 5.40
C TRP A 126 -9.04 -10.70 5.00
N GLU A 127 -10.08 -10.80 4.17
CA GLU A 127 -10.67 -12.08 3.73
C GLU A 127 -9.65 -12.96 2.98
N GLN A 128 -8.88 -12.36 2.08
CA GLN A 128 -7.98 -13.04 1.14
C GLN A 128 -6.56 -13.27 1.67
N GLY A 129 -6.27 -12.82 2.90
CA GLY A 129 -5.03 -13.10 3.60
C GLY A 129 -3.84 -12.22 3.19
N TYR A 130 -4.10 -10.98 2.75
CA TYR A 130 -3.07 -9.97 2.52
C TYR A 130 -3.22 -8.73 3.44
N ALA A 131 -3.93 -8.92 4.54
CA ALA A 131 -3.94 -8.07 5.74
C ALA A 131 -3.83 -8.96 7.00
N PRO A 132 -3.30 -8.45 8.13
CA PRO A 132 -3.24 -9.23 9.36
C PRO A 132 -4.67 -9.55 9.86
N LYS A 133 -4.88 -10.78 10.32
CA LYS A 133 -6.17 -11.22 10.88
C LYS A 133 -6.48 -10.59 12.24
N ASP A 134 -5.42 -10.31 13.00
CA ASP A 134 -5.43 -9.51 14.21
C ASP A 134 -4.39 -8.40 14.03
N VAL A 135 -4.83 -7.15 14.03
CA VAL A 135 -3.98 -5.97 13.78
C VAL A 135 -2.93 -5.74 14.86
N ASN A 136 -3.08 -6.37 16.04
CA ASN A 136 -2.12 -6.32 17.14
C ASN A 136 -1.00 -7.36 16.99
N VAL A 137 -1.12 -8.31 16.06
CA VAL A 137 -0.16 -9.40 15.85
C VAL A 137 0.41 -9.30 14.44
N ARG A 138 1.70 -8.95 14.34
CA ARG A 138 2.41 -8.78 13.05
C ARG A 138 3.52 -9.79 12.88
N GLN A 139 3.71 -10.27 11.65
CA GLN A 139 4.84 -11.14 11.28
C GLN A 139 6.04 -10.32 10.81
N HIS A 140 5.77 -9.16 10.21
CA HIS A 140 6.74 -8.26 9.63
C HIS A 140 6.72 -6.91 10.36
N THR A 141 7.80 -6.60 11.06
CA THR A 141 7.99 -5.30 11.74
C THR A 141 9.19 -4.58 11.17
N CYS A 142 9.33 -3.29 11.46
CA CYS A 142 10.50 -2.50 11.07
C CYS A 142 11.80 -2.93 11.78
N THR A 143 11.72 -3.79 12.80
CA THR A 143 12.86 -4.32 13.56
C THR A 143 13.21 -5.76 13.19
N ALA A 144 12.35 -6.47 12.46
CA ALA A 144 12.59 -7.85 12.07
C ALA A 144 13.72 -7.92 11.03
N THR A 145 14.87 -8.46 11.43
CA THR A 145 15.97 -8.77 10.52
C THR A 145 15.50 -9.86 9.56
N VAL A 146 15.47 -9.56 8.25
CA VAL A 146 15.18 -10.57 7.21
C VAL A 146 16.18 -11.70 7.38
N THR A 147 15.72 -12.84 7.90
CA THR A 147 16.52 -14.06 7.93
C THR A 147 16.58 -14.54 6.48
N LYS A 148 17.80 -14.55 5.93
CA LYS A 148 18.08 -15.00 4.56
C LYS A 148 17.70 -16.47 4.35
#